data_AF-A0AA38C558-F1
#
_entry.id   AF-A0AA38C558-F1
#
_cell.length_a   1.000
_cell.length_b   1.000
_cell.length_c   1.000
_cell.angle_alpha   90.00
_cell.angle_beta   90.00
_cell.angle_gamma   90.00
#
_symmetry.space_group_name_H-M   'P 1'
#
loop_
_entity.id
_entity.type
_entity.pdbx_description
1 polymer ?
#
loop_
_entity_poly.entity_id
_entity_poly.type
_entity_poly.pdbx_seq_one_letter_code
_entity_poly.pdbx_strand_id
1 'polypeptide(L)'
;MEYKLQHATSNITSKNSHEVNRPLQDLDSLMEKPRNRTIIAEKGLIPTIVHTLKTSGGSINTCSALKCLNYLAKDSDHNKNSAFSERIGGAKNCIPFLVALLSSRNPKTSQNAENVLENLSSNTKFVVSMTEENFFKPFIRLIAE
;
A
#
# COMPACT_ATOMS: atom_id res chain seq x y z
N MET A 1 13.85 13.11 15.80
CA MET A 1 13.10 12.48 14.68
C MET A 1 12.75 11.02 14.96
N GLU A 2 13.64 10.24 15.58
CA GLU A 2 13.39 8.82 15.93
C GLU A 2 12.20 8.59 16.88
N TYR A 3 11.95 9.50 17.84
CA TYR A 3 10.83 9.34 18.77
C TYR A 3 9.47 9.30 18.06
N LYS A 4 9.24 10.16 17.06
CA LYS A 4 7.98 10.17 16.29
C LYS A 4 7.81 8.89 15.45
N LEU A 5 8.91 8.39 14.89
CA LEU A 5 8.93 7.15 14.12
C LEU A 5 8.63 5.93 14.99
N GLN A 6 9.30 5.82 16.15
CA GLN A 6 9.04 4.75 17.11
C GLN A 6 7.61 4.81 17.65
N HIS A 7 7.12 5.99 18.00
CA HIS A 7 5.76 6.17 18.48
C HIS A 7 4.71 5.74 17.43
N ALA A 8 4.86 6.17 16.17
CA ALA A 8 3.97 5.76 15.09
C ALA A 8 4.05 4.23 14.81
N THR A 9 5.25 3.65 14.85
CA THR A 9 5.49 2.20 14.68
C THR A 9 4.82 1.39 15.81
N SER A 10 4.94 1.83 17.06
CA SER A 10 4.34 1.15 18.21
C SER A 10 2.83 1.29 18.22
N ASN A 11 2.30 2.43 17.78
CA ASN A 11 0.85 2.65 17.78
C ASN A 11 0.12 1.90 16.66
N ILE A 12 0.73 1.72 15.48
CA ILE A 12 0.11 0.92 14.40
C ILE A 12 0.13 -0.58 14.70
N THR A 13 1.08 -1.05 15.51
CA THR A 13 1.19 -2.46 15.95
C THR A 13 0.41 -2.74 17.24
N SER A 14 0.10 -1.70 18.02
CA SER A 14 -0.78 -1.79 19.18
C SER A 14 -2.18 -2.23 18.75
N LYS A 15 -2.76 -3.20 19.45
CA LYS A 15 -4.09 -3.79 19.20
C LYS A 15 -5.27 -2.80 19.35
N ASN A 16 -5.02 -1.51 19.58
CA ASN A 16 -6.04 -0.49 19.69
C ASN A 16 -6.53 -0.06 18.29
N SER A 17 -7.45 -0.86 17.75
CA SER A 17 -8.08 -0.69 16.44
C SER A 17 -8.77 0.67 16.19
N HIS A 18 -9.02 1.46 17.24
CA HIS A 18 -9.75 2.73 17.13
C HIS A 18 -8.87 3.93 16.74
N GLU A 19 -7.55 3.88 16.89
CA GLU A 19 -6.68 5.04 16.66
C GLU A 19 -5.59 4.84 15.59
N VAL A 20 -5.70 3.82 14.75
CA VAL A 20 -4.74 3.56 13.66
C VAL A 20 -4.59 4.71 12.64
N ASN A 21 -5.51 5.68 12.67
CA ASN A 21 -5.51 6.87 11.82
C ASN A 21 -4.31 7.81 12.03
N ARG A 22 -4.01 8.19 13.28
CA ARG A 22 -2.91 9.12 13.56
C ARG A 22 -1.54 8.51 13.23
N PRO A 23 -1.25 7.25 13.62
CA PRO A 23 -0.01 6.58 13.25
C PRO A 23 0.17 6.50 11.73
N LEU A 24 -0.89 6.22 10.96
CA LEU A 24 -0.81 6.19 9.50
C LEU A 24 -0.51 7.56 8.89
N GLN A 25 -1.09 8.64 9.42
CA GLN A 25 -0.79 10.01 8.96
C GLN A 25 0.62 10.46 9.35
N ASP A 26 1.07 10.10 10.55
CA ASP A 26 2.44 10.33 10.99
C ASP A 26 3.42 9.56 10.10
N LEU A 27 3.11 8.30 9.76
CA LEU A 27 3.91 7.48 8.84
C LEU A 27 3.93 8.05 7.42
N ASP A 28 2.80 8.54 6.88
CA ASP A 28 2.75 9.22 5.57
C ASP A 28 3.69 10.43 5.56
N SER A 29 3.60 11.29 6.57
CA SER A 29 4.44 12.48 6.72
C SER A 29 5.92 12.15 6.92
N LEU A 30 6.22 11.05 7.61
CA LEU A 30 7.60 10.58 7.83
C LEU A 30 8.17 9.94 6.56
N MET A 31 7.37 9.19 5.81
CA MET A 31 7.76 8.53 4.56
C MET A 31 7.94 9.49 3.39
N GLU A 32 7.48 10.74 3.49
CA GLU A 32 7.85 11.78 2.52
C GLU A 32 9.38 11.87 2.35
N LYS A 33 10.15 11.62 3.42
CA LYS A 33 11.62 11.53 3.38
C LYS A 33 12.11 10.12 3.04
N PRO A 34 12.88 9.92 1.94
CA PRO A 34 13.40 8.62 1.52
C PRO A 34 14.14 7.83 2.63
N ARG A 35 14.95 8.52 3.45
CA ARG A 35 15.71 7.90 4.56
C ARG A 35 14.84 7.19 5.59
N ASN A 36 13.61 7.64 5.79
CA ASN A 36 12.69 7.02 6.75
C ASN A 36 12.00 5.79 6.14
N ARG A 37 11.87 5.72 4.81
CA ARG A 37 11.19 4.62 4.10
C ARG A 37 11.90 3.29 4.35
N THR A 38 13.22 3.27 4.22
CA THR A 38 14.05 2.08 4.49
C THR A 38 13.93 1.61 5.94
N ILE A 39 13.96 2.53 6.92
CA ILE A 39 13.82 2.19 8.34
C ILE A 39 12.44 1.57 8.62
N ILE A 40 11.38 2.11 8.03
CA ILE A 40 10.01 1.62 8.18
C ILE A 40 9.85 0.23 7.54
N ALA A 41 10.46 0.04 6.37
CA ALA A 41 10.43 -1.22 5.65
C ALA A 41 11.17 -2.33 6.42
N GLU A 42 12.35 -2.01 6.95
CA GLU A 42 13.18 -2.92 7.77
C GLU A 42 12.51 -3.28 9.10
N LYS A 43 11.70 -2.38 9.67
CA LYS A 43 10.89 -2.66 10.86
C LYS A 43 9.73 -3.63 10.63
N GLY A 44 9.52 -4.11 9.41
CA GLY A 44 8.48 -5.09 9.11
C GLY A 44 7.06 -4.53 9.24
N LEU A 45 6.87 -3.24 8.97
CA LEU A 45 5.57 -2.57 9.08
C LEU A 45 4.62 -2.87 7.91
N ILE A 46 5.12 -3.40 6.79
CA ILE A 46 4.31 -3.69 5.59
C ILE A 46 3.12 -4.61 5.89
N PRO A 47 3.28 -5.78 6.54
CA PRO A 47 2.16 -6.66 6.85
C PRO A 47 1.14 -6.00 7.77
N THR A 48 1.60 -5.17 8.72
CA THR A 48 0.73 -4.42 9.62
C THR A 48 -0.08 -3.37 8.86
N ILE A 49 0.54 -2.61 7.95
CA ILE A 49 -0.17 -1.61 7.13
C ILE A 49 -1.22 -2.29 6.25
N VAL A 50 -0.89 -3.42 5.61
CA VAL A 50 -1.84 -4.17 4.78
C VAL A 50 -2.96 -4.78 5.63
N HIS A 51 -2.65 -5.31 6.81
CA HIS A 51 -3.65 -5.84 7.73
C HIS A 51 -4.60 -4.74 8.22
N THR A 52 -4.07 -3.60 8.65
CA THR A 52 -4.82 -2.43 9.11
C THR A 52 -5.70 -1.86 8.00
N LEU A 53 -5.20 -1.82 6.77
CA LEU A 53 -5.97 -1.41 5.60
C LEU A 53 -7.20 -2.31 5.39
N LYS A 54 -7.05 -3.62 5.61
CA LYS A 54 -8.12 -4.60 5.44
C LYS A 54 -9.14 -4.58 6.59
N THR A 55 -8.67 -4.46 7.84
CA THR A 55 -9.54 -4.44 9.02
C THR A 55 -10.30 -3.12 9.18
N SER A 56 -9.79 -2.03 8.60
CA SER A 56 -10.40 -0.70 8.59
C SER A 56 -11.70 -0.60 7.76
N GLY A 57 -11.99 -1.56 6.86
CA GLY A 57 -13.29 -1.67 6.20
C GLY A 57 -13.74 -0.43 5.42
N GLY A 58 -12.82 0.41 4.93
CA GLY A 58 -13.13 1.60 4.13
C GLY A 58 -13.55 2.85 4.91
N SER A 59 -13.57 2.81 6.25
CA SER A 59 -13.93 3.97 7.09
C SER A 59 -12.71 4.86 7.47
N ILE A 60 -11.50 4.29 7.43
CA ILE A 60 -10.32 4.86 8.09
C ILE A 60 -9.14 4.94 7.10
N ASN A 61 -8.68 6.17 6.81
CA ASN A 61 -7.42 6.59 6.19
C ASN A 61 -6.77 5.68 5.11
N THR A 62 -7.57 5.03 4.27
CA THR A 62 -7.12 4.21 3.12
C THR A 62 -6.08 4.95 2.28
N CYS A 63 -6.26 6.26 2.08
CA CYS A 63 -5.32 7.10 1.33
C CYS A 63 -3.92 7.14 1.94
N SER A 64 -3.78 7.36 3.25
CA SER A 64 -2.46 7.39 3.91
C SER A 64 -1.80 6.02 3.89
N ALA A 65 -2.54 4.94 4.15
CA ALA A 65 -2.02 3.59 4.07
C ALA A 65 -1.55 3.24 2.65
N LEU A 66 -2.32 3.58 1.61
CA LEU A 66 -1.91 3.38 0.22
C LEU A 66 -0.68 4.20 -0.15
N LYS A 67 -0.58 5.46 0.31
CA LYS A 67 0.64 6.26 0.10
C LYS A 67 1.86 5.64 0.76
N CYS A 68 1.70 5.13 1.98
CA CYS A 68 2.75 4.40 2.68
C CYS A 68 3.25 3.22 1.83
N LEU A 69 2.33 2.39 1.33
CA LEU A 69 2.65 1.27 0.44
C LEU A 69 3.30 1.74 -0.86
N ASN A 70 2.81 2.84 -1.45
CA ASN A 70 3.37 3.42 -2.67
C ASN A 70 4.81 3.91 -2.46
N TYR A 71 5.09 4.65 -1.39
CA TYR A 71 6.44 5.11 -1.09
C TYR A 71 7.43 3.94 -0.90
N LEU A 72 6.97 2.85 -0.29
CA LEU A 72 7.78 1.65 -0.08
C LEU A 72 7.99 0.85 -1.37
N ALA A 73 7.02 0.86 -2.29
CA ALA A 73 7.10 0.18 -3.57
C ALA A 73 7.84 1.01 -4.65
N LYS A 74 7.88 2.34 -4.51
CA LYS A 74 8.55 3.26 -5.42
C LYS A 74 10.05 3.43 -5.13
N ASP A 75 10.46 3.31 -3.87
CA ASP A 75 11.80 3.74 -3.43
C ASP A 75 12.53 2.59 -2.74
N SER A 76 13.41 1.92 -3.49
CA SER A 76 14.67 1.30 -3.06
C SER A 76 15.24 0.51 -4.22
N ASP A 77 16.56 0.56 -4.40
CA ASP A 77 17.38 -0.24 -5.33
C ASP A 77 16.70 -1.52 -5.86
N HIS A 78 16.77 -1.74 -7.18
CA HIS A 78 16.13 -2.84 -7.95
C HIS A 78 16.09 -4.22 -7.26
N ASN A 79 17.01 -4.52 -6.35
CA ASN A 79 17.04 -5.77 -5.58
C ASN A 79 16.14 -5.78 -4.32
N LYS A 80 16.06 -4.68 -3.55
CA LYS A 80 15.22 -4.62 -2.31
C LYS A 80 13.74 -4.39 -2.63
N ASN A 81 13.44 -3.77 -3.77
CA ASN A 81 12.05 -3.55 -4.19
C ASN A 81 11.29 -4.87 -4.38
N SER A 82 11.96 -5.94 -4.79
CA SER A 82 11.35 -7.27 -4.95
C SER A 82 10.77 -7.81 -3.64
N ALA A 83 11.47 -7.64 -2.50
CA ALA A 83 11.00 -8.19 -1.23
C ALA A 83 9.78 -7.44 -0.66
N PHE A 84 9.72 -6.12 -0.87
CA PHE A 84 8.61 -5.29 -0.39
C PHE A 84 7.38 -5.44 -1.27
N SER A 85 7.55 -5.36 -2.59
CA SER A 85 6.48 -5.67 -3.55
C SER A 85 5.92 -7.07 -3.33
N GLU A 86 6.79 -8.06 -3.04
CA GLU A 86 6.35 -9.43 -2.77
C GLU A 86 5.51 -9.56 -1.49
N ARG A 87 5.86 -8.82 -0.43
CA ARG A 87 5.06 -8.79 0.81
C ARG A 87 3.72 -8.09 0.61
N ILE A 88 3.67 -7.04 -0.21
CA ILE A 88 2.43 -6.29 -0.50
C ILE A 88 1.52 -7.15 -1.38
N GLY A 89 2.00 -7.57 -2.56
CA GLY A 89 1.22 -8.37 -3.50
C GLY A 89 0.90 -9.78 -3.00
N GLY A 90 1.78 -10.39 -2.20
CA GLY A 90 1.59 -11.70 -1.59
C GLY A 90 0.61 -11.71 -0.41
N ALA A 91 0.21 -10.54 0.10
CA ALA A 91 -0.79 -10.48 1.16
C ALA A 91 -2.18 -10.89 0.63
N LYS A 92 -2.83 -11.82 1.34
CA LYS A 92 -4.12 -12.41 0.92
C LYS A 92 -5.19 -11.35 0.69
N ASN A 93 -5.72 -11.32 -0.54
CA ASN A 93 -6.71 -10.38 -1.06
C ASN A 93 -6.21 -8.92 -1.17
N CYS A 94 -4.90 -8.66 -1.17
CA CYS A 94 -4.38 -7.31 -1.36
C CYS A 94 -4.64 -6.80 -2.78
N ILE A 95 -4.29 -7.58 -3.81
CA ILE A 95 -4.51 -7.23 -5.21
C ILE A 95 -5.99 -6.98 -5.52
N PRO A 96 -6.94 -7.90 -5.22
CA PRO A 96 -8.37 -7.65 -5.40
C PRO A 96 -8.86 -6.36 -4.73
N PHE A 97 -8.38 -6.10 -3.50
CA PHE A 97 -8.75 -4.89 -2.76
C PHE A 97 -8.21 -3.62 -3.40
N LEU A 98 -6.96 -3.63 -3.86
CA LEU A 98 -6.36 -2.51 -4.60
C LEU A 98 -7.12 -2.24 -5.91
N VAL A 99 -7.49 -3.29 -6.65
CA VAL A 99 -8.28 -3.18 -7.89
C VAL A 99 -9.66 -2.57 -7.60
N ALA A 100 -10.32 -2.99 -6.52
CA ALA A 100 -11.60 -2.39 -6.10
C ALA A 100 -11.47 -0.89 -5.77
N LEU A 101 -10.33 -0.47 -5.19
CA LEU A 101 -10.08 0.94 -4.85
C LEU A 101 -9.86 1.85 -6.05
N LEU A 102 -9.60 1.30 -7.25
CA LEU A 102 -9.55 2.10 -8.48
C LEU A 102 -10.89 2.75 -8.81
N SER A 103 -12.00 2.10 -8.43
CA SER A 103 -13.35 2.63 -8.58
C SER A 103 -13.75 3.59 -7.44
N SER A 104 -12.83 3.96 -6.55
CA SER A 104 -13.11 4.88 -5.46
C SER A 104 -13.48 6.27 -5.98
N ARG A 105 -14.52 6.90 -5.39
CA ARG A 105 -14.91 8.29 -5.67
C ARG A 105 -13.84 9.31 -5.22
N ASN A 106 -12.86 8.88 -4.41
CA ASN A 106 -11.76 9.73 -3.98
C ASN A 106 -10.57 9.61 -4.96
N PRO A 107 -10.26 10.65 -5.76
CA PRO A 107 -9.23 10.58 -6.80
C PRO A 107 -7.83 10.32 -6.23
N LYS A 108 -7.55 10.73 -4.98
CA LYS A 108 -6.28 10.42 -4.33
C LYS A 108 -6.19 8.94 -3.97
N THR A 109 -7.31 8.31 -3.63
CA THR A 109 -7.34 6.89 -3.25
C THR A 109 -7.17 6.01 -4.48
N SER A 110 -7.89 6.30 -5.57
CA SER A 110 -7.73 5.58 -6.84
C SER A 110 -6.33 5.74 -7.41
N GLN A 111 -5.78 6.97 -7.45
CA GLN A 111 -4.42 7.19 -7.95
C GLN A 111 -3.35 6.47 -7.12
N ASN A 112 -3.47 6.46 -5.79
CA ASN A 112 -2.51 5.75 -4.96
C ASN A 112 -2.63 4.23 -5.12
N ALA A 113 -3.85 3.71 -5.30
CA ALA A 113 -4.04 2.29 -5.58
C ALA A 113 -3.43 1.89 -6.94
N GLU A 114 -3.63 2.71 -7.97
CA GLU A 114 -3.01 2.54 -9.29
C GLU A 114 -1.49 2.52 -9.20
N ASN A 115 -0.88 3.50 -8.53
CA ASN A 115 0.58 3.55 -8.38
C ASN A 115 1.14 2.32 -7.65
N VAL A 116 0.42 1.82 -6.62
CA VAL A 116 0.82 0.58 -5.93
C VAL A 116 0.75 -0.61 -6.90
N LEU A 117 -0.32 -0.74 -7.67
CA LEU A 117 -0.47 -1.81 -8.66
C LEU A 117 0.59 -1.72 -9.77
N GLU A 118 0.91 -0.52 -10.25
CA GLU A 118 1.98 -0.30 -11.23
C GLU A 118 3.33 -0.75 -10.67
N ASN A 119 3.67 -0.39 -9.43
CA ASN A 119 4.90 -0.87 -8.80
C ASN A 119 4.91 -2.40 -8.65
N LEU A 120 3.76 -3.01 -8.36
CA LEU A 120 3.61 -4.48 -8.29
C LEU A 120 3.65 -5.16 -9.66
N SER A 121 3.37 -4.44 -10.75
CA SER A 121 3.30 -4.98 -12.11
C SER A 121 4.66 -5.46 -12.64
N SER A 122 5.75 -5.05 -11.99
CA SER A 122 7.10 -5.57 -12.25
C SER A 122 7.24 -7.07 -11.90
N ASN A 123 6.29 -7.65 -11.15
CA ASN A 123 6.23 -9.09 -10.87
C ASN A 123 5.04 -9.74 -11.60
N THR A 124 5.34 -10.65 -12.53
CA THR A 124 4.35 -11.35 -13.37
C THR A 124 3.27 -12.07 -12.56
N LYS A 125 3.58 -12.61 -11.37
CA LYS A 125 2.58 -13.28 -10.52
C LYS A 125 1.46 -12.33 -10.10
N PHE A 126 1.82 -11.07 -9.80
CA PHE A 126 0.85 -10.06 -9.40
C PHE A 126 0.07 -9.53 -10.59
N VAL A 127 0.71 -9.40 -11.76
CA VAL A 127 0.01 -9.06 -13.02
C VAL A 127 -1.07 -10.08 -13.34
N VAL A 128 -0.79 -11.39 -13.20
CA VAL A 128 -1.80 -12.44 -13.41
C VAL A 128 -2.96 -12.27 -12.43
N SER A 129 -2.68 -12.09 -11.14
CA SER A 129 -3.74 -11.88 -10.15
C SER A 129 -4.55 -10.59 -10.41
N MET A 130 -3.94 -9.53 -10.95
CA MET A 130 -4.66 -8.33 -11.39
C MET A 130 -5.59 -8.64 -12.58
N THR A 131 -5.14 -9.43 -13.56
CA THR A 131 -5.98 -9.83 -14.72
C THR A 131 -7.21 -10.63 -14.28
N GLU A 132 -7.06 -11.53 -13.32
CA GLU A 132 -8.16 -12.33 -12.76
C GLU A 132 -9.21 -11.45 -12.07
N GLU A 133 -8.78 -10.35 -11.45
CA GLU A 133 -9.65 -9.37 -10.78
C GLU A 133 -10.25 -8.31 -11.73
N ASN A 134 -10.23 -8.56 -13.05
CA ASN A 134 -10.75 -7.64 -14.06
C ASN A 134 -10.03 -6.27 -14.11
N PHE A 135 -8.81 -6.14 -13.57
CA PHE A 135 -8.04 -4.88 -13.60
C PHE A 135 -7.90 -4.30 -15.01
N PHE A 136 -7.69 -5.17 -16.00
CA PHE A 136 -7.53 -4.75 -17.40
C PHE A 136 -8.85 -4.63 -18.17
N LYS A 137 -10.01 -4.92 -17.56
CA LYS A 137 -11.30 -4.86 -18.25
C LYS A 137 -11.62 -3.50 -18.88
N PRO A 138 -11.28 -2.35 -18.27
CA PRO A 138 -11.42 -1.05 -18.90
C PRO A 138 -10.55 -0.91 -20.17
N PHE A 139 -9.33 -1.45 -20.14
CA PHE A 139 -8.40 -1.41 -21.27
C PHE A 139 -8.80 -2.36 -22.40
N ILE A 140 -9.28 -3.56 -22.06
CA ILE A 140 -9.81 -4.54 -23.04
C ILE A 140 -11.02 -3.96 -23.77
N ARG A 141 -11.89 -3.23 -23.05
CA ARG A 141 -13.04 -2.56 -23.67
C ARG A 141 -12.61 -1.45 -24.64
N LEU A 142 -11.53 -0.74 -24.33
CA LEU A 142 -11.00 0.34 -25.17
C LEU A 142 -10.33 -0.15 -26.46
N ILE A 143 -9.77 -1.36 -26.47
CA ILE A 143 -9.14 -1.98 -27.65
C ILE A 143 -10.08 -2.89 -28.46
N ALA A 144 -11.27 -3.18 -27.92
CA ALA A 144 -12.30 -3.97 -28.59
C ALA A 144 -13.35 -3.12 -29.32
N GLU A 145 -13.22 -1.79 -29.26
CA GLU A 145 -13.91 -0.78 -30.09
C GLU A 145 -12.96 -0.26 -31.18
#